data_AF-A0A2G9U9B7-F1
#
_entry.id   AF-A0A2G9U9B7-F1
#
_cell.length_a   1.000
_cell.length_b   1.000
_cell.length_c   1.000
_cell.angle_alpha   90.00
_cell.angle_beta   90.00
_cell.angle_gamma   90.00
#
_symmetry.space_group_name_H-M   'P 1'
#
loop_
_entity.id
_entity.type
_entity.pdbx_description
1 polymer ?
#
loop_
_entity_poly.entity_id
_entity_poly.type
_entity_poly.pdbx_seq_one_letter_code
_entity_poly.pdbx_strand_id
1 'polypeptide(L)'
;LFFSKINWEPKDDVQPVPRSLLELQKSKEEALLDKKEVKKRKQRKNKVLAEAEKIGIRKGRFETVPHFVRRVERMTYAAVKDHEMLVKQGLAGRDESEIAADFKLLEEKEKRMKEQKKNEIQNKIKAAREKREREAKIKEERLKQKEERRSKRKAEVHEDQDMVEVVLEKDEVRCFELLVTAESTSKVPDDDDMVVRKKKKKLGGSDKIREKKKLAAEQDRKEAILNQRGEFIIISSSFYVGLEW
;
A
#
# COMPACT_ATOMS: atom_id res chain seq x y z
N LEU A 1 -89.42 9.38 -46.56
CA LEU A 1 -88.36 10.38 -46.29
C LEU A 1 -88.49 10.83 -44.84
N PHE A 2 -87.59 10.38 -43.96
CA PHE A 2 -87.57 10.80 -42.56
C PHE A 2 -86.64 12.01 -42.42
N PHE A 3 -87.18 13.16 -42.03
CA PHE A 3 -86.35 14.27 -41.56
C PHE A 3 -85.92 13.98 -40.12
N SER A 4 -84.61 13.85 -39.89
CA SER A 4 -84.04 13.73 -38.56
C SER A 4 -84.25 15.03 -37.79
N LYS A 5 -84.74 14.92 -36.55
CA LYS A 5 -84.95 16.06 -35.65
C LYS A 5 -83.59 16.55 -35.16
N ILE A 6 -83.07 17.62 -35.77
CA ILE A 6 -81.80 18.24 -35.35
C ILE A 6 -82.07 19.06 -34.09
N ASN A 7 -81.51 18.66 -32.95
CA ASN A 7 -81.65 19.37 -31.68
C ASN A 7 -80.73 20.61 -31.68
N TRP A 8 -81.31 21.78 -31.94
CA TRP A 8 -80.66 23.10 -31.84
C TRP A 8 -80.81 23.70 -30.43
N GLU A 9 -80.40 22.96 -29.40
CA GLU A 9 -80.24 23.53 -28.06
C GLU A 9 -78.85 24.21 -27.98
N PRO A 10 -78.77 25.54 -27.78
CA PRO A 10 -77.49 26.20 -27.54
C PRO A 10 -76.91 25.67 -26.22
N LYS A 11 -75.68 25.14 -26.24
CA LYS A 11 -74.98 24.67 -25.03
C LYS A 11 -74.29 25.82 -24.28
N ASP A 12 -74.86 27.02 -24.39
CA ASP A 12 -74.18 28.30 -24.14
C ASP A 12 -74.74 29.03 -22.92
N ASP A 13 -74.83 28.33 -21.79
CA ASP A 13 -75.03 28.92 -20.45
C ASP A 13 -73.92 28.54 -19.45
N VAL A 14 -72.94 27.73 -19.88
CA VAL A 14 -71.74 27.45 -19.07
C VAL A 14 -70.64 28.43 -19.45
N GLN A 15 -70.66 29.61 -18.83
CA GLN A 15 -69.54 30.54 -18.95
C GLN A 15 -68.23 29.87 -18.47
N PRO A 16 -67.15 29.86 -19.27
CA PRO A 16 -65.89 29.26 -18.84
C PRO A 16 -65.34 30.02 -17.63
N VAL A 17 -64.90 29.28 -16.60
CA VAL A 17 -64.40 29.87 -15.35
C VAL A 17 -63.25 30.84 -15.68
N PRO A 18 -63.36 32.13 -15.31
CA PRO A 18 -62.36 33.12 -15.71
C PRO A 18 -60.98 32.76 -15.12
N ARG A 19 -59.94 32.98 -15.92
CA ARG A 19 -58.56 32.57 -15.61
C ARG A 19 -58.07 33.05 -14.24
N SER A 20 -58.44 34.27 -13.84
CA SER A 20 -58.14 34.84 -12.53
C SER A 20 -58.76 34.05 -11.36
N LEU A 21 -59.93 33.47 -11.55
CA LEU A 21 -60.62 32.65 -10.54
C LEU A 21 -59.95 31.26 -10.43
N LEU A 22 -59.50 30.69 -11.55
CA LEU A 22 -58.67 29.48 -11.55
C LEU A 22 -57.30 29.71 -10.86
N GLU A 23 -56.65 30.85 -11.08
CA GLU A 23 -55.41 31.24 -10.41
C GLU A 23 -55.63 31.50 -8.89
N LEU A 24 -56.79 32.06 -8.51
CA LEU A 24 -57.21 32.17 -7.10
C LEU A 24 -57.57 30.83 -6.44
N GLN A 25 -58.05 29.83 -7.20
CA GLN A 25 -58.27 28.48 -6.70
C GLN A 25 -56.93 27.77 -6.47
N LYS A 26 -56.01 27.80 -7.45
CA LYS A 26 -54.67 27.24 -7.32
C LYS A 26 -53.89 27.81 -6.14
N SER A 27 -53.85 29.13 -5.98
CA SER A 27 -53.17 29.76 -4.84
C SER A 27 -53.80 29.42 -3.47
N LYS A 28 -55.13 29.22 -3.40
CA LYS A 28 -55.79 28.68 -2.20
C LYS A 28 -55.39 27.23 -1.92
N GLU A 29 -55.26 26.40 -2.96
CA GLU A 29 -54.82 25.00 -2.83
C GLU A 29 -53.35 24.91 -2.41
N GLU A 30 -52.45 25.67 -3.03
CA GLU A 30 -51.04 25.80 -2.64
C GLU A 30 -50.90 26.25 -1.17
N ALA A 31 -51.62 27.30 -0.75
CA ALA A 31 -51.62 27.76 0.63
C ALA A 31 -52.19 26.71 1.62
N LEU A 32 -53.06 25.79 1.16
CA LEU A 32 -53.53 24.65 1.95
C LEU A 32 -52.51 23.50 1.98
N LEU A 33 -51.76 23.27 0.90
CA LEU A 33 -50.65 22.33 0.86
C LEU A 33 -49.54 22.75 1.83
N ASP A 34 -49.13 24.02 1.82
CA ASP A 34 -48.15 24.57 2.77
C ASP A 34 -48.58 24.40 4.22
N LYS A 35 -49.85 24.70 4.54
CA LYS A 35 -50.40 24.49 5.89
C LYS A 35 -50.39 23.01 6.29
N LYS A 36 -50.62 22.07 5.35
CA LYS A 36 -50.51 20.63 5.58
C LYS A 36 -49.04 20.21 5.79
N GLU A 37 -48.11 20.76 5.01
CA GLU A 37 -46.67 20.53 5.15
C GLU A 37 -46.13 20.99 6.50
N VAL A 38 -46.43 22.23 6.91
CA VAL A 38 -45.99 22.77 8.21
C VAL A 38 -46.51 21.92 9.36
N LYS A 39 -47.76 21.43 9.28
CA LYS A 39 -48.31 20.46 10.26
C LYS A 39 -47.52 19.14 10.26
N LYS A 40 -47.25 18.54 9.09
CA LYS A 40 -46.41 17.32 8.97
C LYS A 40 -45.00 17.53 9.53
N ARG A 41 -44.35 18.66 9.25
CA ARG A 41 -43.01 19.02 9.75
C ARG A 41 -43.01 19.17 11.28
N LYS A 42 -44.05 19.77 11.89
CA LYS A 42 -44.22 19.84 13.36
C LYS A 42 -44.43 18.46 13.97
N GLN A 43 -45.30 17.63 13.39
CA GLN A 43 -45.53 16.24 13.86
C GLN A 43 -44.25 15.40 13.84
N ARG A 44 -43.43 15.48 12.78
CA ARG A 44 -42.13 14.79 12.71
C ARG A 44 -41.20 15.19 13.85
N LYS A 45 -41.09 16.49 14.17
CA LYS A 45 -40.26 16.97 15.30
C LYS A 45 -40.75 16.45 16.65
N ASN A 46 -42.06 16.35 16.85
CA ASN A 46 -42.63 15.77 18.07
C ASN A 46 -42.37 14.26 18.18
N LYS A 47 -42.37 13.52 17.05
CA LYS A 47 -41.97 12.10 17.03
C LYS A 47 -40.48 11.93 17.37
N VAL A 48 -39.59 12.73 16.77
CA VAL A 48 -38.15 12.68 17.07
C VAL A 48 -37.89 12.97 18.56
N LEU A 49 -38.62 13.89 19.19
CA LEU A 49 -38.54 14.11 20.65
C LEU A 49 -38.90 12.84 21.45
N ALA A 50 -40.02 12.19 21.11
CA ALA A 50 -40.47 10.99 21.82
C ALA A 50 -39.58 9.75 21.57
N GLU A 51 -39.02 9.60 20.37
CA GLU A 51 -38.10 8.52 20.03
C GLU A 51 -36.72 8.74 20.67
N ALA A 52 -36.20 9.96 20.64
CA ALA A 52 -34.94 10.31 21.30
C ALA A 52 -35.03 10.14 22.82
N GLU A 53 -36.17 10.48 23.45
CA GLU A 53 -36.39 10.26 24.88
C GLU A 53 -36.41 8.77 25.25
N LYS A 54 -36.98 7.89 24.42
CA LYS A 54 -36.88 6.43 24.60
C LYS A 54 -35.44 5.91 24.52
N ILE A 55 -34.60 6.55 23.70
CA ILE A 55 -33.16 6.26 23.57
C ILE A 55 -32.35 6.93 24.70
N GLY A 56 -32.99 7.70 25.59
CA GLY A 56 -32.35 8.43 26.70
C GLY A 56 -31.77 9.79 26.32
N ILE A 57 -31.84 10.19 25.05
CA ILE A 57 -31.35 11.49 24.57
C ILE A 57 -32.40 12.57 24.87
N ARG A 58 -32.22 13.26 26.00
CA ARG A 58 -33.08 14.39 26.41
C ARG A 58 -32.67 15.71 25.76
N LYS A 59 -33.67 16.60 25.60
CA LYS A 59 -33.48 17.97 25.11
C LYS A 59 -32.80 18.84 26.16
N GLY A 60 -31.81 19.64 25.76
CA GLY A 60 -31.12 20.56 26.67
C GLY A 60 -32.02 21.69 27.18
N ARG A 61 -31.72 22.22 28.37
CA ARG A 61 -32.52 23.27 29.04
C ARG A 61 -32.66 24.54 28.19
N PHE A 62 -31.58 24.98 27.54
CA PHE A 62 -31.53 26.18 26.70
C PHE A 62 -31.64 25.88 25.19
N GLU A 63 -31.89 24.63 24.82
CA GLU A 63 -31.89 24.19 23.44
C GLU A 63 -33.25 24.46 22.74
N THR A 64 -33.24 24.82 21.46
CA THR A 64 -34.48 24.89 20.66
C THR A 64 -34.76 23.53 19.99
N VAL A 65 -36.03 23.19 19.77
CA VAL A 65 -36.40 21.90 19.13
C VAL A 65 -35.69 21.67 17.77
N PRO A 66 -35.50 22.68 16.89
CA PRO A 66 -34.66 22.53 15.69
C PRO A 66 -33.20 22.16 15.96
N HIS A 67 -32.55 22.73 16.98
CA HIS A 67 -31.17 22.37 17.33
C HIS A 67 -31.07 20.96 17.91
N PHE A 68 -32.03 20.57 18.75
CA PHE A 68 -32.15 19.22 19.28
C PHE A 68 -32.22 18.18 18.16
N VAL A 69 -33.16 18.37 17.22
CA VAL A 69 -33.33 17.47 16.07
C VAL A 69 -32.04 17.40 15.24
N ARG A 70 -31.37 18.54 14.98
CA ARG A 70 -30.06 18.57 14.29
C ARG A 70 -28.91 17.91 15.07
N ARG A 71 -28.97 17.81 16.41
CA ARG A 71 -28.00 17.03 17.19
C ARG A 71 -28.29 15.55 17.06
N VAL A 72 -29.55 15.13 17.23
CA VAL A 72 -29.97 13.73 17.05
C VAL A 72 -29.62 13.23 15.66
N GLU A 73 -29.96 14.00 14.61
CA GLU A 73 -29.60 13.70 13.21
C GLU A 73 -28.08 13.48 13.05
N ARG A 74 -27.24 14.38 13.60
CA ARG A 74 -25.78 14.23 13.54
C ARG A 74 -25.25 13.03 14.32
N MET A 75 -25.79 12.73 15.50
CA MET A 75 -25.44 11.53 16.27
C MET A 75 -25.82 10.25 15.51
N THR A 76 -27.03 10.19 14.94
CA THR A 76 -27.46 9.03 14.15
C THR A 76 -26.63 8.85 12.88
N TYR A 77 -26.26 9.94 12.20
CA TYR A 77 -25.41 9.87 11.02
C TYR A 77 -23.99 9.39 11.35
N ALA A 78 -23.41 9.86 12.47
CA ALA A 78 -22.12 9.37 12.95
C ALA A 78 -22.18 7.86 13.26
N ALA A 79 -23.15 7.42 14.07
CA ALA A 79 -23.30 6.01 14.43
C ALA A 79 -23.53 5.09 13.21
N VAL A 80 -24.33 5.50 12.23
CA VAL A 80 -24.51 4.77 10.96
C VAL A 80 -23.21 4.70 10.17
N LYS A 81 -22.47 5.82 10.07
CA LYS A 81 -21.20 5.89 9.36
C LYS A 81 -20.11 5.04 10.01
N ASP A 82 -20.03 5.02 11.34
CA ASP A 82 -19.08 4.20 12.07
C ASP A 82 -19.39 2.70 11.89
N HIS A 83 -20.68 2.33 11.94
CA HIS A 83 -21.12 0.97 11.61
C HIS A 83 -20.81 0.60 10.15
N GLU A 84 -21.02 1.50 9.18
CA GLU A 84 -20.60 1.28 7.80
C GLU A 84 -19.08 1.04 7.68
N MET A 85 -18.25 1.73 8.47
CA MET A 85 -16.80 1.54 8.47
C MET A 85 -16.42 0.16 9.02
N LEU A 86 -17.04 -0.28 10.11
CA LEU A 86 -16.87 -1.64 10.65
C LEU A 86 -17.29 -2.72 9.64
N VAL A 87 -18.39 -2.52 8.92
CA VAL A 87 -18.83 -3.43 7.84
C VAL A 87 -17.82 -3.45 6.70
N LYS A 88 -17.34 -2.29 6.23
CA LYS A 88 -16.32 -2.19 5.16
C LYS A 88 -14.99 -2.85 5.53
N GLN A 89 -14.65 -2.87 6.83
CA GLN A 89 -13.45 -3.52 7.35
C GLN A 89 -13.65 -5.02 7.65
N GLY A 90 -14.87 -5.55 7.54
CA GLY A 90 -15.20 -6.94 7.90
C GLY A 90 -15.16 -7.22 9.41
N LEU A 91 -15.19 -6.16 10.24
CA LEU A 91 -15.14 -6.23 11.71
C LEU A 91 -16.52 -6.15 12.36
N ALA A 92 -17.56 -5.76 11.61
CA ALA A 92 -18.92 -5.69 12.14
C ALA A 92 -19.40 -7.04 12.68
N GLY A 93 -19.80 -7.06 13.96
CA GLY A 93 -20.28 -8.26 14.65
C GLY A 93 -19.20 -9.22 15.15
N ARG A 94 -17.91 -8.85 15.07
CA ARG A 94 -16.81 -9.59 15.73
C ARG A 94 -16.51 -8.99 17.09
N ASP A 95 -16.22 -9.85 18.06
CA ASP A 95 -15.75 -9.41 19.38
C ASP A 95 -14.29 -8.96 19.32
N GLU A 96 -13.92 -7.99 20.18
CA GLU A 96 -12.55 -7.50 20.33
C GLU A 96 -11.55 -8.64 20.66
N SER A 97 -12.03 -9.69 21.33
CA SER A 97 -11.26 -10.88 21.69
C SER A 97 -10.85 -11.72 20.48
N GLU A 98 -11.73 -11.87 19.47
CA GLU A 98 -11.44 -12.58 18.22
C GLU A 98 -10.40 -11.82 17.40
N ILE A 99 -10.59 -10.50 17.28
CA ILE A 99 -9.67 -9.60 16.58
C ILE A 99 -8.27 -9.66 17.24
N ALA A 100 -8.21 -9.63 18.57
CA ALA A 100 -6.95 -9.77 19.31
C ALA A 100 -6.29 -11.16 19.14
N ALA A 101 -7.08 -12.23 18.98
CA ALA A 101 -6.55 -13.57 18.69
C ALA A 101 -5.95 -13.65 17.28
N ASP A 102 -6.60 -13.09 16.26
CA ASP A 102 -6.09 -12.99 14.90
C ASP A 102 -4.74 -12.24 14.86
N PHE A 103 -4.63 -11.12 15.57
CA PHE A 103 -3.36 -10.37 15.68
C PHE A 103 -2.24 -11.18 16.35
N LYS A 104 -2.53 -11.92 17.44
CA LYS A 104 -1.53 -12.81 18.07
C LYS A 104 -1.03 -13.89 17.12
N LEU A 105 -1.92 -14.52 16.34
CA LEU A 105 -1.55 -15.52 15.34
C LEU A 105 -0.67 -14.93 14.22
N LEU A 106 -0.90 -13.68 13.83
CA LEU A 106 -0.04 -12.97 12.86
C LEU A 106 1.34 -12.66 13.45
N GLU A 107 1.41 -12.14 14.69
CA GLU A 107 2.68 -11.91 15.38
C GLU A 107 3.50 -13.19 15.54
N GLU A 108 2.88 -14.29 15.95
CA GLU A 108 3.56 -15.58 16.08
C GLU A 108 4.11 -16.08 14.74
N LYS A 109 3.32 -16.00 13.66
CA LYS A 109 3.80 -16.34 12.31
C LYS A 109 5.00 -15.48 11.92
N GLU A 110 4.97 -14.18 12.21
CA GLU A 110 6.07 -13.27 11.89
C GLU A 110 7.33 -13.57 12.73
N LYS A 111 7.19 -13.86 14.03
CA LYS A 111 8.28 -14.30 14.93
C LYS A 111 8.93 -15.58 14.41
N ARG A 112 8.15 -16.61 14.06
CA ARG A 112 8.63 -17.87 13.46
C ARG A 112 9.40 -17.62 12.16
N MET A 113 8.89 -16.76 11.27
CA MET A 113 9.59 -16.39 10.01
C MET A 113 10.89 -15.61 10.25
N LYS A 114 10.94 -14.75 11.27
CA LYS A 114 12.15 -14.02 11.68
C LYS A 114 13.21 -14.98 12.25
N GLU A 115 12.80 -15.95 13.06
CA GLU A 115 13.68 -16.98 13.62
C GLU A 115 14.23 -17.95 12.56
N GLN A 116 13.38 -18.43 11.65
CA GLN A 116 13.83 -19.25 10.51
C GLN A 116 14.91 -18.52 9.68
N LYS A 117 14.69 -17.25 9.35
CA LYS A 117 15.69 -16.42 8.65
C LYS A 117 16.99 -16.27 9.44
N LYS A 118 16.94 -16.07 10.76
CA LYS A 118 18.13 -16.03 11.62
C LYS A 118 18.89 -17.37 11.58
N ASN A 119 18.18 -18.48 11.72
CA ASN A 119 18.75 -19.84 11.73
C ASN A 119 19.37 -20.21 10.37
N GLU A 120 18.72 -19.87 9.26
CA GLU A 120 19.28 -20.00 7.91
C GLU A 120 20.60 -19.22 7.75
N ILE A 121 20.64 -17.97 8.22
CA ILE A 121 21.84 -17.13 8.14
C ILE A 121 22.96 -17.74 9.00
N GLN A 122 22.66 -18.19 10.22
CA GLN A 122 23.63 -18.86 11.08
C GLN A 122 24.16 -20.15 10.45
N ASN A 123 23.31 -20.97 9.84
CA ASN A 123 23.71 -22.21 9.16
C ASN A 123 24.58 -21.92 7.93
N LYS A 124 24.24 -20.90 7.14
CA LYS A 124 25.07 -20.42 6.01
C LYS A 124 26.44 -19.92 6.50
N ILE A 125 26.51 -19.23 7.64
CA ILE A 125 27.77 -18.79 8.28
C ILE A 125 28.59 -19.98 8.78
N LYS A 126 27.97 -20.95 9.47
CA LYS A 126 28.63 -22.18 9.95
C LYS A 126 29.23 -22.97 8.78
N ALA A 127 28.45 -23.25 7.75
CA ALA A 127 28.93 -23.95 6.54
C ALA A 127 30.04 -23.19 5.80
N ALA A 128 29.98 -21.86 5.76
CA ALA A 128 31.05 -21.04 5.18
C ALA A 128 32.34 -21.04 6.00
N ARG A 129 32.24 -21.07 7.34
CA ARG A 129 33.41 -21.21 8.24
C ARG A 129 34.04 -22.59 8.08
N GLU A 130 33.25 -23.64 8.08
CA GLU A 130 33.73 -25.02 7.94
C GLU A 130 34.43 -25.25 6.60
N LYS A 131 33.89 -24.72 5.48
CA LYS A 131 34.58 -24.75 4.18
C LYS A 131 35.95 -24.08 4.23
N ARG A 132 36.06 -22.90 4.84
CA ARG A 132 37.34 -22.19 5.01
C ARG A 132 38.33 -22.98 5.86
N GLU A 133 37.86 -23.65 6.91
CA GLU A 133 38.71 -24.47 7.78
C GLU A 133 39.23 -25.72 7.05
N ARG A 134 38.36 -26.42 6.30
CA ARG A 134 38.77 -27.54 5.44
C ARG A 134 39.76 -27.11 4.36
N GLU A 135 39.53 -25.97 3.71
CA GLU A 135 40.47 -25.39 2.74
C GLU A 135 41.82 -24.98 3.37
N ALA A 136 41.81 -24.49 4.62
CA ALA A 136 43.03 -24.16 5.35
C ALA A 136 43.84 -25.43 5.68
N LYS A 137 43.19 -26.48 6.19
CA LYS A 137 43.81 -27.79 6.45
C LYS A 137 44.43 -28.40 5.19
N ILE A 138 43.71 -28.40 4.06
CA ILE A 138 44.23 -28.87 2.77
C ILE A 138 45.42 -28.02 2.27
N LYS A 139 45.42 -26.71 2.52
CA LYS A 139 46.58 -25.84 2.19
C LYS A 139 47.78 -26.13 3.09
N GLU A 140 47.57 -26.37 4.37
CA GLU A 140 48.62 -26.71 5.34
C GLU A 140 49.27 -28.06 4.98
N GLU A 141 48.48 -29.10 4.69
CA GLU A 141 48.96 -30.40 4.22
C GLU A 141 49.76 -30.28 2.91
N ARG A 142 49.27 -29.49 1.94
CA ARG A 142 50.00 -29.22 0.69
C ARG A 142 51.32 -28.48 0.93
N LEU A 143 51.39 -27.60 1.92
CA LEU A 143 52.63 -26.92 2.29
C LEU A 143 53.61 -27.89 2.96
N LYS A 144 53.16 -28.72 3.91
CA LYS A 144 53.97 -29.78 4.53
C LYS A 144 54.54 -30.76 3.49
N GLN A 145 53.72 -31.24 2.55
CA GLN A 145 54.19 -32.09 1.44
C GLN A 145 55.20 -31.37 0.53
N LYS A 146 55.05 -30.06 0.31
CA LYS A 146 55.99 -29.26 -0.49
C LYS A 146 57.31 -29.01 0.25
N GLU A 147 57.26 -28.88 1.57
CA GLU A 147 58.42 -28.75 2.45
C GLU A 147 59.19 -30.07 2.58
N GLU A 148 58.49 -31.19 2.77
CA GLU A 148 59.07 -32.53 2.76
C GLU A 148 59.78 -32.84 1.43
N ARG A 149 59.16 -32.50 0.28
CA ARG A 149 59.81 -32.59 -1.05
C ARG A 149 61.03 -31.69 -1.18
N ARG A 150 61.06 -30.53 -0.52
CA ARG A 150 62.24 -29.64 -0.49
C ARG A 150 63.33 -30.17 0.43
N SER A 151 62.97 -30.81 1.54
CA SER A 151 63.90 -31.46 2.46
C SER A 151 64.57 -32.67 1.79
N LYS A 152 63.81 -33.53 1.09
CA LYS A 152 64.35 -34.66 0.33
C LYS A 152 65.36 -34.23 -0.74
N ARG A 153 65.04 -33.19 -1.53
CA ARG A 153 65.99 -32.60 -2.49
C ARG A 153 67.23 -31.97 -1.85
N LYS A 154 67.13 -31.47 -0.60
CA LYS A 154 68.29 -30.97 0.14
C LYS A 154 69.15 -32.09 0.74
N ALA A 155 68.59 -33.29 0.93
CA ALA A 155 69.37 -34.47 1.31
C ALA A 155 70.15 -34.99 0.09
N GLU A 156 69.49 -35.16 -1.07
CA GLU A 156 70.16 -35.55 -2.33
C GLU A 156 71.30 -34.58 -2.70
N VAL A 157 71.05 -33.26 -2.66
CA VAL A 157 72.09 -32.24 -2.95
C VAL A 157 73.24 -32.22 -1.92
N HIS A 158 73.09 -32.86 -0.75
CA HIS A 158 74.19 -32.99 0.21
C HIS A 158 75.04 -34.25 -0.02
N GLU A 159 74.53 -35.26 -0.73
CA GLU A 159 75.29 -36.43 -1.19
C GLU A 159 76.07 -36.14 -2.48
N ASP A 160 75.55 -35.27 -3.36
CA ASP A 160 76.19 -34.90 -4.64
C ASP A 160 77.23 -33.76 -4.53
N GLN A 161 77.56 -33.28 -3.31
CA GLN A 161 78.41 -32.09 -3.13
C GLN A 161 79.93 -32.32 -3.27
N ASP A 162 80.36 -33.54 -3.62
CA ASP A 162 81.77 -33.90 -3.87
C ASP A 162 82.19 -33.86 -5.36
N MET A 163 81.30 -33.53 -6.32
CA MET A 163 81.66 -33.54 -7.76
C MET A 163 81.25 -32.29 -8.58
N VAL A 164 82.26 -31.43 -8.80
CA VAL A 164 82.59 -30.72 -10.06
C VAL A 164 81.62 -29.65 -10.63
N GLU A 165 81.98 -28.39 -10.35
CA GLU A 165 82.37 -27.33 -11.31
C GLU A 165 81.64 -27.13 -12.68
N VAL A 166 80.96 -25.96 -12.81
CA VAL A 166 80.82 -25.04 -13.99
C VAL A 166 80.19 -25.52 -15.32
N VAL A 167 79.22 -24.74 -15.83
CA VAL A 167 79.17 -24.16 -17.22
C VAL A 167 77.91 -23.27 -17.42
N LEU A 168 77.97 -22.33 -18.39
CA LEU A 168 76.98 -21.31 -18.78
C LEU A 168 76.40 -21.61 -20.19
N GLU A 169 75.36 -20.96 -20.77
CA GLU A 169 74.62 -19.71 -20.49
C GLU A 169 73.21 -19.74 -21.19
N LYS A 170 72.53 -18.58 -21.33
CA LYS A 170 71.63 -18.09 -22.41
C LYS A 170 70.69 -19.04 -23.20
N ASP A 171 69.41 -18.66 -23.35
CA ASP A 171 68.94 -17.87 -24.52
C ASP A 171 67.46 -17.41 -24.47
N GLU A 172 67.05 -16.55 -25.41
CA GLU A 172 65.89 -15.63 -25.32
C GLU A 172 64.61 -15.98 -26.13
N VAL A 173 63.49 -15.40 -25.66
CA VAL A 173 62.30 -14.84 -26.36
C VAL A 173 61.90 -15.37 -27.76
N ARG A 174 60.60 -15.71 -27.92
CA ARG A 174 59.90 -15.60 -29.21
C ARG A 174 58.42 -15.20 -29.09
N CYS A 175 58.06 -14.07 -29.69
CA CYS A 175 56.68 -13.58 -29.88
C CYS A 175 56.34 -13.55 -31.38
N PHE A 176 55.13 -13.99 -31.77
CA PHE A 176 54.34 -13.59 -32.97
C PHE A 176 53.03 -14.41 -32.93
N GLU A 177 51.81 -13.89 -32.82
CA GLU A 177 51.06 -12.87 -33.59
C GLU A 177 50.48 -13.40 -34.92
N LEU A 178 49.14 -13.39 -35.07
CA LEU A 178 48.37 -13.27 -36.33
C LEU A 178 46.83 -13.26 -36.09
N LEU A 179 46.25 -12.07 -36.28
CA LEU A 179 45.00 -11.68 -36.97
C LEU A 179 43.81 -12.67 -37.12
N VAL A 180 42.60 -12.34 -36.65
CA VAL A 180 41.56 -11.42 -37.21
C VAL A 180 40.67 -12.04 -38.30
N THR A 181 39.35 -12.03 -38.05
CA THR A 181 38.34 -11.54 -39.01
C THR A 181 37.06 -11.17 -38.24
N ALA A 182 36.38 -10.12 -38.70
CA ALA A 182 35.11 -9.66 -38.18
C ALA A 182 34.13 -9.59 -39.36
N GLU A 183 32.86 -9.93 -39.13
CA GLU A 183 31.81 -9.65 -40.11
C GLU A 183 30.52 -9.22 -39.42
N SER A 184 30.06 -8.04 -39.81
CA SER A 184 28.84 -7.40 -39.33
C SER A 184 27.89 -7.26 -40.50
N THR A 185 26.70 -7.84 -40.41
CA THR A 185 25.61 -7.61 -41.38
C THR A 185 24.44 -6.90 -40.71
N SER A 186 24.01 -5.81 -41.34
CA SER A 186 22.88 -4.99 -40.94
C SER A 186 21.56 -5.53 -41.50
N LYS A 187 20.47 -5.32 -40.77
CA LYS A 187 19.10 -5.24 -41.30
C LYS A 187 18.18 -4.60 -40.25
N VAL A 188 17.36 -3.66 -40.70
CA VAL A 188 16.28 -2.93 -40.01
C VAL A 188 15.09 -3.03 -40.99
N PRO A 189 13.89 -3.42 -40.54
CA PRO A 189 12.90 -2.41 -40.18
C PRO A 189 12.01 -2.71 -38.94
N ASP A 190 11.64 -1.60 -38.30
CA ASP A 190 10.33 -1.20 -37.73
C ASP A 190 9.55 -2.03 -36.69
N ASP A 191 9.27 -1.32 -35.59
CA ASP A 191 8.10 -1.35 -34.68
C ASP A 191 7.23 -2.61 -34.61
N ASP A 192 7.39 -3.40 -33.55
CA ASP A 192 6.63 -3.18 -32.30
C ASP A 192 7.22 -4.02 -31.13
N ASP A 193 6.70 -3.81 -29.91
CA ASP A 193 6.95 -4.63 -28.70
C ASP A 193 8.39 -4.67 -28.11
N MET A 194 8.81 -3.54 -27.56
CA MET A 194 10.00 -3.40 -26.71
C MET A 194 9.85 -4.07 -25.32
N VAL A 195 9.76 -5.40 -25.27
CA VAL A 195 9.86 -6.18 -24.02
C VAL A 195 11.27 -6.03 -23.45
N VAL A 196 11.40 -5.18 -22.41
CA VAL A 196 12.68 -4.79 -21.80
C VAL A 196 13.37 -5.97 -21.07
N ARG A 197 14.06 -6.83 -21.84
CA ARG A 197 14.99 -7.84 -21.32
C ARG A 197 16.25 -7.16 -20.76
N LYS A 198 16.17 -6.67 -19.52
CA LYS A 198 17.33 -6.16 -18.75
C LYS A 198 18.40 -7.26 -18.60
N LYS A 199 19.42 -7.24 -19.46
CA LYS A 199 20.66 -8.01 -19.27
C LYS A 199 21.27 -7.63 -17.92
N LYS A 200 21.33 -8.61 -17.00
CA LYS A 200 21.79 -8.43 -15.63
C LYS A 200 23.31 -8.23 -15.59
N LYS A 201 23.78 -6.99 -15.81
CA LYS A 201 25.19 -6.60 -15.61
C LYS A 201 25.63 -7.02 -14.21
N LYS A 202 26.76 -7.72 -14.10
CA LYS A 202 27.36 -8.09 -12.81
C LYS A 202 27.93 -6.82 -12.17
N LEU A 203 27.10 -6.11 -11.42
CA LEU A 203 27.52 -4.92 -10.66
C LEU A 203 28.65 -5.25 -9.68
N GLY A 204 29.71 -4.45 -9.74
CA GLY A 204 30.88 -4.58 -8.87
C GLY A 204 30.56 -4.23 -7.41
N GLY A 205 31.50 -4.47 -6.51
CA GLY A 205 31.32 -4.19 -5.08
C GLY A 205 30.94 -2.72 -4.80
N SER A 206 31.54 -1.78 -5.54
CA SER A 206 31.27 -0.34 -5.42
C SER A 206 29.83 0.03 -5.80
N ASP A 207 29.33 -0.47 -6.93
CA ASP A 207 27.97 -0.18 -7.40
C ASP A 207 26.90 -0.67 -6.44
N LYS A 208 27.09 -1.85 -5.82
CA LYS A 208 26.19 -2.38 -4.79
C LYS A 208 26.15 -1.51 -3.53
N ILE A 209 27.25 -0.85 -3.17
CA ILE A 209 27.29 0.11 -2.06
C ILE A 209 26.56 1.40 -2.45
N ARG A 210 26.74 1.86 -3.70
CA ARG A 210 26.06 3.04 -4.24
C ARG A 210 24.53 2.86 -4.36
N GLU A 211 24.07 1.68 -4.79
CA GLU A 211 22.64 1.33 -4.80
C GLU A 211 22.06 1.25 -3.38
N LYS A 212 22.78 0.62 -2.44
CA LYS A 212 22.34 0.58 -1.03
C LYS A 212 22.20 1.98 -0.41
N LYS A 213 23.16 2.90 -0.67
CA LYS A 213 23.05 4.30 -0.22
C LYS A 213 21.86 5.03 -0.84
N LYS A 214 21.56 4.77 -2.12
CA LYS A 214 20.35 5.34 -2.77
C LYS A 214 19.06 4.81 -2.14
N LEU A 215 18.97 3.51 -1.90
CA LEU A 215 17.78 2.89 -1.30
C LEU A 215 17.54 3.39 0.13
N ALA A 216 18.58 3.52 0.96
CA ALA A 216 18.48 4.12 2.29
C ALA A 216 17.93 5.55 2.22
N ALA A 217 18.55 6.41 1.40
CA ALA A 217 18.09 7.80 1.23
C ALA A 217 16.66 7.92 0.64
N GLU A 218 16.17 6.90 -0.06
CA GLU A 218 14.78 6.83 -0.54
C GLU A 218 13.80 6.36 0.56
N GLN A 219 14.24 5.50 1.48
CA GLN A 219 13.49 5.14 2.69
C GLN A 219 13.39 6.34 3.64
N ASP A 220 14.50 7.01 3.94
CA ASP A 220 14.53 8.21 4.79
C ASP A 220 13.59 9.30 4.27
N ARG A 221 13.53 9.50 2.95
CA ARG A 221 12.58 10.42 2.29
C ARG A 221 11.12 9.98 2.45
N LYS A 222 10.82 8.69 2.36
CA LYS A 222 9.46 8.17 2.54
C LYS A 222 9.01 8.30 3.99
N GLU A 223 9.89 8.03 4.96
CA GLU A 223 9.62 8.22 6.39
C GLU A 223 9.44 9.72 6.73
N ALA A 224 10.27 10.62 6.20
CA ALA A 224 10.09 12.06 6.37
C ALA A 224 8.74 12.57 5.84
N ILE A 225 8.30 12.10 4.65
CA ILE A 225 6.97 12.43 4.09
C ILE A 225 5.84 11.86 4.98
N LEU A 226 6.05 10.71 5.61
CA LEU A 226 5.06 10.06 6.48
C LEU A 226 4.94 10.80 7.82
N ASN A 227 6.05 11.26 8.39
CA ASN A 227 6.07 12.09 9.60
C ASN A 227 5.42 13.47 9.36
N GLN A 228 5.72 14.14 8.24
CA GLN A 228 5.05 15.41 7.87
C GLN A 228 3.53 15.25 7.73
N ARG A 229 3.05 14.08 7.27
CA ARG A 229 1.61 13.76 7.22
C ARG A 229 1.03 13.46 8.61
N GLY A 230 1.79 12.80 9.49
CA GLY A 230 1.41 12.56 10.89
C GLY A 230 1.26 13.86 11.69
N GLU A 231 2.22 14.78 11.56
CA GLU A 231 2.17 16.09 12.22
C GLU A 231 0.95 16.92 11.76
N PHE A 232 0.61 16.89 10.46
CA PHE A 232 -0.60 17.55 9.95
C PHE A 232 -1.91 17.00 10.56
N ILE A 233 -1.96 15.70 10.88
CA ILE A 233 -3.12 15.07 11.54
C ILE A 233 -3.18 15.47 13.02
N ILE A 234 -2.04 15.57 13.71
CA ILE A 234 -1.98 15.99 15.11
C ILE A 234 -2.35 17.47 15.26
N ILE A 235 -1.88 18.34 14.37
CA ILE A 235 -2.20 19.78 14.37
C ILE A 235 -3.68 20.02 14.04
N SER A 236 -4.24 19.32 13.05
CA SER A 236 -5.68 19.44 12.74
C SER A 236 -6.59 18.86 13.83
N SER A 237 -6.17 17.81 14.53
CA SER A 237 -6.86 17.27 15.72
C SER A 237 -6.87 18.26 16.88
N SER A 238 -5.72 18.87 17.19
CA SER A 238 -5.58 19.83 18.30
C SER A 238 -6.28 21.17 18.04
N PHE A 239 -6.40 21.60 16.78
CA PHE A 239 -7.22 22.78 16.43
C PHE A 239 -8.73 22.53 16.60
N TYR A 240 -9.18 21.27 16.57
CA TYR A 240 -10.60 20.91 16.72
C TYR A 240 -11.07 20.80 18.18
N VAL A 241 -10.13 20.66 19.13
CA VAL A 241 -10.42 20.59 20.58
C VAL A 241 -10.44 21.99 21.23
N GLY A 242 -9.95 23.03 20.55
CA GLY A 242 -9.92 24.42 21.03
C GLY A 242 -11.17 25.26 20.75
N LEU A 243 -12.25 24.66 20.22
CA LEU A 243 -13.46 25.37 19.75
C LEU A 243 -14.75 25.01 20.52
N GLU A 244 -14.61 24.48 21.75
CA GLU A 244 -15.70 24.29 22.71
C GLU A 244 -15.49 25.12 23.99
N TRP A 245 -15.66 26.45 23.87
CA TRP A 245 -15.97 27.39 24.97
C TRP A 245 -16.89 28.50 24.45
#